data_AF-A0A1H2MVR8-F1
#
_entry.id   AF-A0A1H2MVR8-F1
#
_cell.length_a   1.000
_cell.length_b   1.000
_cell.length_c   1.000
_cell.angle_alpha   90.00
_cell.angle_beta   90.00
_cell.angle_gamma   90.00
#
_symmetry.space_group_name_H-M   'P 1'
#
loop_
_entity.id
_entity.type
_entity.pdbx_description
1 polymer ?
#
loop_
_entity_poly.entity_id
_entity_poly.type
_entity_poly.pdbx_seq_one_letter_code
_entity_poly.pdbx_strand_id
1 'polypeptide(L)'
;MDPAIEKALERQSALEAAKAAFFASGGQAQLIPTGVGKDSPGVVQAPKPAYGYRTIEAQKSKRGRVIGDEDRAALAAQLMECKAAGMTRYKASRHLEISETLCRRLIADFSLDFPASA
;
A
#
# COMPACT_ATOMS: atom_id res chain seq x y z
N MET A 1 -5.64 -54.32 11.86
CA MET A 1 -4.95 -53.07 12.25
C MET A 1 -3.70 -52.96 11.41
N ASP A 2 -3.30 -51.74 11.02
CA ASP A 2 -2.11 -51.54 10.19
C ASP A 2 -0.83 -51.78 11.04
N PRO A 3 0.06 -52.71 10.65
CA PRO A 3 1.28 -53.03 11.41
C PRO A 3 2.23 -51.82 11.58
N ALA A 4 2.11 -50.78 10.75
CA ALA A 4 2.86 -49.54 10.94
C ALA A 4 2.40 -48.75 12.17
N ILE A 5 1.10 -48.79 12.47
CA ILE A 5 0.49 -48.08 13.61
C ILE A 5 0.90 -48.75 14.92
N GLU A 6 0.88 -50.08 14.97
CA GLU A 6 1.29 -50.85 16.17
C GLU A 6 2.76 -50.57 16.53
N LYS A 7 3.66 -50.54 15.53
CA LYS A 7 5.07 -50.18 15.74
C LYS A 7 5.26 -48.72 16.16
N ALA A 8 4.41 -47.80 15.69
CA ALA A 8 4.46 -46.41 16.12
C ALA A 8 4.03 -46.27 17.59
N LEU A 9 3.00 -47.01 17.99
CA LEU A 9 2.50 -47.06 19.37
C LEU A 9 3.53 -47.64 20.34
N GLU A 10 4.20 -48.73 19.97
CA GLU A 10 5.29 -49.32 20.75
C GLU A 10 6.47 -48.36 20.93
N ARG A 11 6.83 -47.61 19.90
CA ARG A 11 7.88 -46.58 20.00
C ARG A 11 7.45 -45.44 20.90
N GLN A 12 6.19 -45.01 20.81
CA GLN A 12 5.67 -43.94 21.65
C GLN A 12 5.67 -44.35 23.12
N SER A 13 5.20 -45.56 23.45
CA SER A 13 5.19 -46.05 24.83
C SER A 13 6.59 -46.20 25.42
N ALA A 14 7.57 -46.66 24.62
CA ALA A 14 8.96 -46.73 25.03
C ALA A 14 9.57 -45.35 25.32
N LEU A 15 9.25 -44.34 24.48
CA LEU A 15 9.70 -42.96 24.70
C LEU A 15 9.09 -42.35 25.96
N GLU A 16 7.81 -42.61 26.23
CA GLU A 16 7.14 -42.13 27.44
C GLU A 16 7.74 -42.73 28.71
N ALA A 17 8.03 -44.04 28.70
CA ALA A 17 8.71 -44.71 29.80
C ALA A 17 10.13 -44.14 30.04
N ALA A 18 10.91 -43.94 28.97
CA ALA A 18 12.24 -43.35 29.06
C ALA A 18 12.20 -41.91 29.59
N LYS A 19 11.22 -41.11 29.14
CA LYS A 19 10.99 -39.75 29.62
C LYS A 19 10.65 -39.74 31.11
N ALA A 20 9.76 -40.63 31.56
CA ALA A 20 9.40 -40.75 32.97
C ALA A 20 10.61 -41.14 33.84
N ALA A 21 11.42 -42.10 33.39
CA ALA A 21 12.64 -42.50 34.08
C ALA A 21 13.67 -41.35 34.19
N PHE A 22 13.85 -40.58 33.11
CA PHE A 22 14.73 -39.41 33.11
C PHE A 22 14.31 -38.37 34.16
N PHE A 23 13.03 -38.01 34.22
CA PHE A 23 12.53 -37.07 35.22
C PHE A 23 12.57 -37.64 36.64
N ALA A 24 12.29 -38.93 36.83
CA ALA A 24 12.40 -39.59 38.14
C ALA A 24 13.84 -39.62 38.68
N SER A 25 14.85 -39.66 37.80
CA SER A 25 16.27 -39.57 38.16
C SER A 25 16.75 -38.15 38.53
N GLY A 26 15.84 -37.16 38.51
CA GLY A 26 16.17 -35.75 38.77
C GLY A 26 16.65 -34.97 37.55
N GLY A 27 16.50 -35.53 36.33
CA GLY A 27 16.79 -34.83 35.09
C GLY A 27 15.90 -33.60 34.89
N GLN A 28 16.49 -32.50 34.45
CA GLN A 28 15.77 -31.25 34.18
C GLN A 28 15.78 -30.94 32.68
N ALA A 29 14.63 -30.51 32.15
CA ALA A 29 14.54 -30.01 30.78
C ALA A 29 15.12 -28.60 30.72
N GLN A 30 16.07 -28.36 29.82
CA GLN A 30 16.62 -27.03 29.55
C GLN A 30 16.14 -26.56 28.18
N LEU A 31 15.65 -25.32 28.11
CA LEU A 31 15.36 -24.66 26.85
C LEU A 31 16.69 -24.16 26.27
N ILE A 32 17.08 -24.68 25.10
CA ILE A 32 18.22 -24.15 24.35
C ILE A 32 17.69 -23.01 23.47
N PRO A 33 18.08 -21.75 23.71
CA PRO A 33 17.67 -20.62 22.87
C PRO A 33 18.21 -20.79 21.45
N THR A 34 17.43 -20.44 20.43
CA THR A 34 17.90 -20.52 19.04
C THR A 34 19.13 -19.66 18.80
N GLY A 35 20.13 -20.17 18.07
CA GLY A 35 21.32 -19.42 17.68
C GLY A 35 22.44 -19.30 18.73
N VAL A 36 22.39 -20.04 19.84
CA VAL A 36 23.42 -19.99 20.91
C VAL A 36 24.19 -21.32 21.01
N GLY A 37 25.45 -21.34 20.58
CA GLY A 37 26.29 -22.54 20.65
C GLY A 37 26.02 -23.56 19.54
N LYS A 38 26.79 -24.66 19.53
CA LYS A 38 26.77 -25.66 18.44
C LYS A 38 25.49 -26.49 18.40
N ASP A 39 24.90 -26.72 19.57
CA ASP A 39 23.73 -27.60 19.74
C ASP A 39 22.40 -26.84 19.63
N SER A 40 22.45 -25.56 19.28
CA SER A 40 21.26 -24.75 19.09
C SER A 40 20.55 -25.09 17.77
N PRO A 41 19.21 -25.20 17.78
CA PRO A 41 18.45 -25.21 16.54
C PRO A 41 18.73 -23.92 15.76
N GLY A 42 19.02 -24.06 14.47
CA GLY A 42 19.31 -22.93 13.59
C GLY A 42 18.10 -22.01 13.46
N VAL A 43 18.36 -20.71 13.29
CA VAL A 43 17.30 -19.75 12.94
C VAL A 43 16.87 -20.05 11.51
N VAL A 44 15.56 -20.23 11.28
CA VAL A 44 15.01 -20.34 9.92
C VAL A 44 15.33 -19.05 9.18
N GLN A 45 16.31 -19.09 8.28
CA GLN A 45 16.66 -17.94 7.47
C GLN A 45 15.55 -17.73 6.45
N ALA A 46 14.75 -16.68 6.63
CA ALA A 46 13.86 -16.22 5.59
C ALA A 46 14.69 -15.87 4.34
N PRO A 47 14.23 -16.23 3.13
CA PRO A 47 14.95 -15.90 1.91
C PRO A 47 15.11 -14.39 1.81
N LYS A 48 16.35 -13.93 1.59
CA LYS A 48 16.62 -12.50 1.37
C LYS A 48 15.80 -12.04 0.15
N PRO A 49 15.09 -10.90 0.24
CA PRO A 49 14.34 -10.40 -0.90
C PRO A 49 15.30 -10.15 -2.08
N ALA A 50 14.82 -10.44 -3.30
CA ALA A 50 15.61 -10.24 -4.50
C ALA A 50 16.05 -8.77 -4.61
N TYR A 51 17.33 -8.56 -4.95
CA TYR A 51 17.90 -7.23 -5.13
C TYR A 51 17.30 -6.54 -6.37
N GLY A 52 17.08 -5.21 -6.31
CA GLY A 52 16.70 -4.38 -7.46
C GLY A 52 15.37 -3.62 -7.30
N TYR A 53 14.92 -2.98 -8.38
CA TYR A 53 13.74 -2.10 -8.41
C TYR A 53 12.38 -2.83 -8.40
N ARG A 54 12.37 -4.17 -8.35
CA ARG A 54 11.14 -4.97 -8.39
C ARG A 54 10.21 -4.75 -7.20
N THR A 55 10.78 -4.43 -6.04
CA THR A 55 10.06 -4.19 -4.78
C THR A 55 10.02 -2.71 -4.40
N ILE A 56 10.57 -1.82 -5.23
CA ILE A 56 10.53 -0.39 -4.99
C ILE A 56 9.23 0.14 -5.62
N GLU A 57 8.30 0.60 -4.77
CA GLU A 57 7.09 1.25 -5.25
C GLU A 57 7.43 2.51 -6.05
N ALA A 58 6.81 2.67 -7.22
CA ALA A 58 7.01 3.86 -8.03
C ALA A 58 6.56 5.11 -7.25
N GLN A 59 7.41 6.13 -7.21
CA GLN A 59 7.04 7.40 -6.60
C GLN A 59 5.77 7.95 -7.28
N LYS A 60 4.74 8.26 -6.48
CA LYS A 60 3.49 8.87 -6.97
C LYS A 60 3.85 10.08 -7.83
N SER A 61 3.33 10.11 -9.06
CA SER A 61 3.70 11.12 -10.04
C SER A 61 3.49 12.54 -9.48
N LYS A 62 4.39 13.48 -9.77
CA LYS A 62 4.26 14.90 -9.38
C LYS A 62 3.09 15.63 -10.03
N ARG A 63 2.31 14.97 -10.91
CA ARG A 63 1.13 15.58 -11.51
C ARG A 63 0.11 15.79 -10.40
N GLY A 64 -0.32 17.04 -10.21
CA GLY A 64 -1.38 17.39 -9.26
C GLY A 64 -2.70 16.69 -9.58
N ARG A 65 -3.76 17.01 -8.83
CA ARG A 65 -5.11 16.45 -9.03
C ARG A 65 -5.51 16.54 -10.51
N VAL A 66 -5.86 15.41 -11.11
CA VAL A 66 -6.43 15.36 -12.46
C VAL A 66 -7.85 15.89 -12.37
N ILE A 67 -8.15 16.92 -13.15
CA ILE A 67 -9.50 17.47 -13.28
C ILE A 67 -10.21 16.65 -14.36
N GLY A 68 -11.25 15.92 -13.96
CA GLY A 68 -12.09 15.12 -14.87
C GLY A 68 -12.95 15.99 -15.78
N ASP A 69 -13.56 15.38 -16.80
CA ASP A 69 -14.32 16.12 -17.80
C ASP A 69 -15.59 16.76 -17.22
N GLU A 70 -16.23 16.11 -16.24
CA GLU A 70 -17.38 16.64 -15.51
C GLU A 70 -17.04 17.93 -14.74
N ASP A 71 -15.92 17.92 -14.00
CA ASP A 71 -15.42 19.09 -13.27
C ASP A 71 -15.10 20.26 -14.23
N ARG A 72 -14.57 19.96 -15.42
CA ARG A 72 -14.31 20.97 -16.45
C ARG A 72 -15.59 21.58 -16.98
N ALA A 73 -16.62 20.77 -17.23
CA ALA A 73 -17.93 21.24 -17.68
C ALA A 73 -18.60 22.11 -16.62
N ALA A 74 -18.53 21.72 -15.34
CA ALA A 74 -19.05 22.51 -14.23
C ALA A 74 -18.35 23.88 -14.11
N LEU A 75 -17.02 23.91 -14.23
CA LEU A 75 -16.25 25.16 -14.25
C LEU A 75 -16.59 26.03 -15.47
N ALA A 76 -16.83 25.43 -16.63
CA ALA A 76 -17.26 26.17 -17.82
C ALA A 76 -18.65 26.80 -17.64
N ALA A 77 -19.58 26.10 -16.98
CA ALA A 77 -20.89 26.66 -16.64
C ALA A 77 -20.78 27.88 -15.72
N GLN A 78 -19.95 27.78 -14.67
CA GLN A 78 -19.68 28.91 -13.77
C GLN A 78 -19.00 30.09 -14.50
N LEU A 79 -18.11 29.82 -15.46
CA LEU A 79 -17.52 30.86 -16.30
C LEU A 79 -18.56 31.54 -17.18
N MET A 80 -19.57 30.82 -17.69
CA MET A 80 -20.69 31.43 -18.42
C MET A 80 -21.53 32.36 -17.55
N GLU A 81 -21.79 31.99 -16.29
CA GLU A 81 -22.49 32.86 -15.33
C GLU A 81 -21.68 34.13 -15.02
N CYS A 82 -20.36 33.97 -14.80
CA CYS A 82 -19.46 35.11 -14.59
C CYS A 82 -19.42 36.04 -15.80
N LYS A 83 -19.47 35.48 -17.02
CA LYS A 83 -19.60 36.25 -18.27
C LYS A 83 -20.94 36.99 -18.33
N ALA A 84 -22.05 36.34 -17.99
CA ALA A 84 -23.38 36.96 -17.96
C ALA A 84 -23.45 38.13 -16.96
N ALA A 85 -22.69 38.04 -15.87
CA ALA A 85 -22.51 39.13 -14.91
C ALA A 85 -21.58 40.27 -15.43
N GLY A 86 -21.08 40.20 -16.66
CA GLY A 86 -20.22 41.22 -17.26
C GLY A 86 -18.78 41.22 -16.73
N MET A 87 -18.33 40.14 -16.07
CA MET A 87 -16.97 40.08 -15.55
C MET A 87 -15.94 39.90 -16.67
N THR A 88 -14.79 40.57 -16.54
CA THR A 88 -13.64 40.31 -17.41
C THR A 88 -13.05 38.93 -17.11
N ARG A 89 -12.39 38.31 -18.09
CA ARG A 89 -11.72 37.01 -17.93
C ARG A 89 -10.82 36.95 -16.69
N TYR A 90 -10.06 38.02 -16.40
CA TYR A 90 -9.19 38.08 -15.22
C TYR A 90 -10.01 38.04 -13.92
N LYS A 91 -11.07 38.85 -13.82
CA LYS A 91 -11.98 38.86 -12.65
C LYS A 91 -12.66 37.50 -12.47
N ALA A 92 -13.12 36.87 -13.55
CA ALA A 92 -13.72 35.54 -13.50
C ALA A 92 -12.74 34.47 -12.96
N SER A 93 -11.47 34.50 -13.40
CA SER A 93 -10.47 33.55 -12.90
C SER A 93 -10.19 33.68 -11.40
N ARG A 94 -10.20 34.92 -10.88
CA ARG A 94 -10.05 35.19 -9.44
C ARG A 94 -11.30 34.82 -8.65
N HIS A 95 -12.48 35.06 -9.21
CA HIS A 95 -13.76 34.72 -8.57
C HIS A 95 -13.93 33.21 -8.39
N LEU A 96 -13.50 32.41 -9.37
CA LEU A 96 -13.57 30.95 -9.32
C LEU A 96 -12.32 30.30 -8.72
N GLU A 97 -11.37 31.10 -8.24
CA GLU A 97 -10.08 30.64 -7.68
C GLU A 97 -9.30 29.66 -8.57
N ILE A 98 -9.45 29.79 -9.89
CA ILE A 98 -8.74 28.96 -10.87
C ILE A 98 -7.53 29.70 -11.45
N SER A 99 -6.51 28.94 -11.82
CA SER A 99 -5.36 29.48 -12.55
C SER A 99 -5.79 30.12 -13.89
N GLU A 100 -5.11 31.19 -14.29
CA GLU A 100 -5.41 31.87 -15.56
C GLU A 100 -5.20 30.96 -16.77
N THR A 101 -4.23 30.05 -16.70
CA THR A 101 -3.97 29.05 -17.75
C THR A 101 -5.11 28.06 -17.89
N LEU A 102 -5.70 27.59 -16.77
CA LEU A 102 -6.88 26.74 -16.81
C LEU A 102 -8.09 27.48 -17.38
N CYS A 103 -8.31 28.73 -16.94
CA CYS A 103 -9.39 29.57 -17.47
C CYS A 103 -9.28 29.75 -19.00
N ARG A 104 -8.08 30.08 -19.52
CA ARG A 104 -7.85 30.20 -20.98
C ARG A 104 -8.11 28.90 -21.74
N ARG A 105 -7.75 27.74 -21.17
CA ARG A 105 -8.03 26.43 -21.77
C ARG A 105 -9.53 26.15 -21.83
N LEU A 106 -10.25 26.34 -20.71
CA LEU A 106 -11.70 26.14 -20.67
C LEU A 106 -12.42 27.07 -21.66
N ILE A 107 -11.98 28.32 -21.79
CA ILE A 107 -12.49 29.26 -22.78
C ILE A 107 -12.31 28.74 -24.21
N ALA A 108 -11.15 28.17 -24.54
CA ALA A 108 -10.88 27.60 -25.86
C ALA A 108 -11.68 26.31 -26.10
N ASP A 109 -11.68 25.40 -25.13
CA ASP A 109 -12.34 24.09 -25.21
C ASP A 109 -13.87 24.25 -25.38
N PHE A 110 -14.47 25.23 -24.69
CA PHE A 110 -15.91 25.50 -24.72
C PHE A 110 -16.31 26.71 -25.59
N SER A 111 -15.37 27.27 -26.36
CA SER A 111 -15.60 28.42 -27.26
C SER A 111 -16.30 29.62 -26.59
N LEU A 112 -15.91 29.97 -25.37
CA LEU A 112 -16.50 31.05 -24.60
C LEU A 112 -15.87 32.40 -24.96
N ASP A 113 -16.60 33.29 -25.63
CA ASP A 113 -16.08 34.64 -25.92
C ASP A 113 -16.26 35.58 -24.71
N PHE A 114 -15.16 36.03 -24.10
CA PHE A 114 -15.17 37.03 -23.02
C PHE A 114 -14.84 38.41 -23.60
N PRO A 115 -15.45 39.51 -23.09
CA PRO A 115 -15.11 40.84 -23.56
C PRO A 115 -13.60 41.09 -23.40
N ALA A 116 -12.95 41.47 -24.50
CA ALA A 116 -11.56 41.94 -24.46
C ALA A 116 -11.50 43.08 -23.45
N SER A 117 -10.54 43.03 -22.52
CA SER A 117 -10.40 44.08 -21.52
C SER A 117 -10.18 45.41 -22.23
N ALA A 118 -11.15 46.32 -22.10
CA ALA A 118 -10.96 47.73 -22.40
C ALA A 118 -9.91 48.33 -21.45
#